data_AF-A0A5C4SM28-F1
#
_entry.id   AF-A0A5C4SM28-F1
#
_cell.length_a   1.000
_cell.length_b   1.000
_cell.length_c   1.000
_cell.angle_alpha   90.00
_cell.angle_beta   90.00
_cell.angle_gamma   90.00
#
_symmetry.space_group_name_H-M   'P 1'
#
loop_
_entity.id
_entity.type
_entity.pdbx_description
1 polymer ?
#
loop_
_entity_poly.entity_id
_entity_poly.type
_entity_poly.pdbx_seq_one_letter_code
_entity_poly.pdbx_strand_id
1 'polypeptide(L)'
;MHHTKKHMHVPLIALFFLGLLLFPTSISFYHVFQHHKHDICIGDDSTHIHQVDLDCEYNKFKIHTNYTFPKLWVAIFSKKQFPEEIISYYFFLSKYQHLHFSLRGPPSLV
;
A
#
# COMPACT_ATOMS: atom_id res chain seq x y z
N MET A 1 -50.92 -38.69 5.95
CA MET A 1 -50.27 -37.97 7.06
C MET A 1 -48.94 -38.64 7.36
N HIS A 2 -47.82 -37.99 7.04
CA HIS A 2 -46.49 -38.59 7.18
C HIS A 2 -46.02 -38.45 8.64
N HIS A 3 -45.96 -39.56 9.37
CA HIS A 3 -45.60 -39.59 10.78
C HIS A 3 -44.07 -39.49 10.90
N THR A 4 -43.55 -38.29 11.17
CA THR A 4 -42.10 -38.10 11.39
C THR A 4 -41.70 -38.72 12.73
N LYS A 5 -40.98 -39.85 12.70
CA LYS A 5 -40.36 -40.43 13.89
C LYS A 5 -39.23 -39.50 14.34
N LYS A 6 -39.31 -38.93 15.54
CA LYS A 6 -38.24 -38.12 16.14
C LYS A 6 -37.12 -39.05 16.62
N HIS A 7 -35.98 -39.05 15.92
CA HIS A 7 -34.80 -39.79 16.33
C HIS A 7 -33.97 -38.96 17.32
N MET A 8 -34.18 -39.18 18.63
CA MET A 8 -33.53 -38.44 19.72
C MET A 8 -32.00 -38.57 19.75
N HIS A 9 -31.44 -39.62 19.17
CA HIS A 9 -29.99 -39.86 19.15
C HIS A 9 -29.23 -39.00 18.13
N VAL A 10 -29.89 -38.61 17.04
CA VAL A 10 -29.29 -37.79 15.98
C VAL A 10 -28.76 -36.44 16.49
N PRO A 11 -29.54 -35.63 17.24
CA PRO A 11 -29.03 -34.37 17.78
C PRO A 11 -27.91 -34.56 18.81
N LEU A 12 -27.93 -35.66 19.57
CA LEU A 12 -26.91 -35.95 20.58
C LEU A 12 -25.55 -36.27 19.92
N ILE A 13 -25.58 -37.06 18.84
CA ILE A 13 -24.40 -37.34 18.02
C ILE A 13 -23.88 -36.06 17.36
N ALA A 14 -24.76 -35.22 16.83
CA ALA A 14 -24.37 -33.93 16.24
C ALA A 14 -23.71 -33.00 17.26
N LEU A 15 -24.24 -32.90 18.49
CA LEU A 15 -23.65 -32.11 19.56
C LEU A 15 -22.27 -32.65 19.97
N PHE A 16 -22.09 -33.97 19.99
CA PHE A 16 -20.80 -34.59 20.27
C PHE A 16 -19.75 -34.20 19.22
N PHE A 17 -20.07 -34.33 17.92
CA PHE A 17 -19.15 -33.91 16.85
C PHE A 17 -18.87 -32.41 16.86
N LEU A 18 -19.88 -31.59 17.16
CA LEU A 18 -19.69 -30.15 17.35
C LEU A 18 -18.72 -29.86 18.51
N GLY A 19 -18.87 -30.58 19.62
CA GLY A 19 -17.95 -30.51 20.75
C GLY A 19 -16.51 -30.88 20.37
N LEU A 20 -16.32 -31.97 19.62
CA LEU A 20 -14.99 -32.36 19.12
C LEU A 20 -14.36 -31.29 18.22
N LEU A 21 -15.17 -30.67 17.35
CA LEU A 21 -14.68 -29.63 16.44
C LEU A 21 -14.25 -28.36 17.19
N LEU A 22 -14.95 -28.02 18.28
CA LEU A 22 -14.65 -26.85 19.10
C LEU A 22 -13.58 -27.11 20.16
N PHE A 23 -13.35 -28.37 20.54
CA PHE A 23 -12.36 -28.76 21.56
C PHE A 23 -10.97 -28.13 21.39
N PRO A 24 -10.32 -28.18 20.19
CA PRO A 24 -9.00 -27.54 20.03
C PRO A 24 -9.05 -26.03 20.26
N THR A 25 -10.12 -25.35 19.82
CA THR A 25 -10.28 -23.90 20.02
C THR A 25 -10.42 -23.53 21.51
N SER A 26 -11.10 -24.37 22.30
CA SER A 26 -11.25 -24.18 23.74
C SER A 26 -9.91 -24.37 24.48
N ILE A 27 -9.11 -25.38 24.09
CA ILE A 27 -7.76 -25.58 24.64
C ILE A 27 -6.86 -24.40 24.31
N SER A 28 -6.88 -23.96 23.05
CA SER A 28 -6.17 -22.77 22.60
C SER A 28 -6.57 -21.53 23.42
N PHE A 29 -7.86 -21.26 23.55
CA PHE A 29 -8.36 -20.15 24.35
C PHE A 29 -7.89 -20.23 25.81
N TYR A 30 -7.95 -21.41 26.43
CA TYR A 30 -7.45 -21.61 27.79
C TYR A 30 -5.94 -21.38 27.90
N HIS A 31 -5.16 -21.86 26.93
CA HIS A 31 -3.71 -21.70 26.89
C HIS A 31 -3.27 -20.23 26.81
N VAL A 32 -4.05 -19.37 26.13
CA VAL A 32 -3.80 -17.91 26.10
C VAL A 32 -3.73 -17.35 27.52
N PHE A 33 -4.59 -17.79 28.44
CA PHE A 33 -4.61 -17.23 29.80
C PHE A 33 -3.64 -17.91 30.79
N GLN A 34 -3.07 -19.07 30.44
CA GLN A 34 -2.19 -19.81 31.36
C GLN A 34 -0.74 -19.31 31.40
N HIS A 35 -0.20 -18.81 30.29
CA HIS A 35 1.24 -18.52 30.16
C HIS A 35 1.63 -17.08 30.49
N HIS A 36 0.68 -16.26 30.94
CA HIS A 36 0.99 -14.90 31.35
C HIS A 36 1.33 -14.86 32.84
N LYS A 37 2.64 -14.91 33.15
CA LYS A 37 3.12 -14.32 34.42
C LYS A 37 2.86 -12.82 34.32
N HIS A 38 1.75 -12.37 34.90
CA HIS A 38 1.51 -10.94 35.09
C HIS A 38 2.45 -10.44 36.17
N ASP A 39 3.64 -10.00 35.79
CA ASP A 39 4.49 -9.22 36.68
C ASP A 39 3.83 -7.85 36.86
N ILE A 40 3.36 -7.59 38.07
CA ILE A 40 2.72 -6.33 38.45
C ILE A 40 3.81 -5.24 38.44
N CYS A 41 3.72 -4.28 37.53
CA CYS A 41 4.64 -3.14 37.48
C CYS A 41 4.39 -2.23 38.70
N ILE A 42 5.25 -2.33 39.72
CA ILE A 42 5.28 -1.40 40.85
C ILE A 42 6.34 -0.33 40.52
N GLY A 43 6.00 0.60 39.64
CA GLY A 43 6.91 1.67 39.22
C GLY A 43 6.27 2.62 38.21
N ASP A 44 6.54 3.92 38.39
CA ASP A 44 5.90 5.04 37.68
C ASP A 44 5.87 4.88 36.15
N ASP A 45 4.66 4.99 35.59
CA ASP A 45 4.24 5.43 34.24
C ASP A 45 5.24 5.32 33.07
N SER A 46 6.05 4.28 33.05
CA SER A 46 6.93 3.97 31.94
C SER A 46 6.33 2.78 31.22
N THR A 47 5.92 3.02 29.98
CA THR A 47 5.33 2.02 29.08
C THR A 47 6.41 1.00 28.70
N HIS A 48 6.69 0.08 29.61
CA HIS A 48 7.58 -1.03 29.34
C HIS A 48 6.80 -2.08 28.58
N ILE A 49 7.24 -2.38 27.36
CA ILE A 49 6.83 -3.60 26.67
C ILE A 49 7.49 -4.73 27.46
N HIS A 50 6.73 -5.42 28.31
CA HIS A 50 7.17 -6.69 28.90
C HIS A 50 7.46 -7.63 27.73
N GLN A 51 8.76 -7.86 27.51
CA GLN A 51 9.38 -8.89 26.69
C GLN A 51 8.53 -9.38 25.51
N VAL A 52 8.94 -9.00 24.29
CA VAL A 52 8.33 -9.46 23.05
C VAL A 52 8.26 -10.98 23.07
N ASP A 53 7.06 -11.52 23.32
CA ASP A 53 6.78 -12.94 23.26
C ASP A 53 6.75 -13.35 21.77
N LEU A 54 7.94 -13.70 21.27
CA LEU A 54 8.13 -14.17 19.90
C LEU A 54 7.68 -15.62 19.71
N ASP A 55 7.32 -16.32 20.79
CA ASP A 55 6.93 -17.73 20.79
C ASP A 55 5.41 -17.91 20.71
N CYS A 56 4.75 -17.05 19.93
CA CYS A 56 3.35 -17.24 19.59
C CYS A 56 3.22 -18.40 18.59
N GLU A 57 3.12 -19.63 19.14
CA GLU A 57 3.03 -20.88 18.37
C GLU A 57 1.79 -20.99 17.47
N TYR A 58 0.87 -20.02 17.54
CA TYR A 58 -0.35 -19.97 16.74
C TYR A 58 -0.10 -19.89 15.22
N ASN A 59 1.09 -19.46 14.79
CA ASN A 59 1.44 -19.34 13.39
C ASN A 59 2.23 -20.53 12.81
N LYS A 60 2.23 -21.69 13.50
CA LYS A 60 2.83 -22.93 12.97
C LYS A 60 2.04 -23.53 11.79
N PHE A 61 0.77 -23.16 11.63
CA PHE A 61 -0.10 -23.66 10.56
C PHE A 61 -0.35 -22.58 9.51
N LYS A 62 0.42 -22.63 8.42
CA LYS A 62 0.19 -21.77 7.27
C LYS A 62 -0.95 -22.34 6.41
N ILE A 63 -2.18 -21.90 6.68
CA ILE A 63 -3.40 -22.37 5.99
C ILE A 63 -3.42 -21.90 4.51
N HIS A 64 -2.70 -20.83 4.17
CA HIS A 64 -2.72 -20.21 2.85
C HIS A 64 -1.43 -20.47 2.06
N THR A 65 -1.57 -20.85 0.78
CA THR A 65 -0.44 -20.82 -0.15
C THR A 65 -0.05 -19.36 -0.41
N ASN A 66 1.25 -19.05 -0.38
CA ASN A 66 1.72 -17.71 -0.72
C ASN A 66 1.41 -17.44 -2.19
N TYR A 67 0.44 -16.57 -2.46
CA TYR A 67 0.17 -16.08 -3.80
C TYR A 67 0.99 -14.82 -4.06
N THR A 68 1.81 -14.83 -5.10
CA THR A 68 2.54 -13.65 -5.57
C THR A 68 1.93 -13.21 -6.90
N PHE A 69 1.51 -11.95 -6.99
CA PHE A 69 0.99 -11.41 -8.25
C PHE A 69 2.09 -11.42 -9.32
N PRO A 70 1.80 -11.83 -10.56
CA PRO A 70 2.75 -11.69 -11.65
C PRO A 70 3.04 -10.19 -11.87
N LYS A 71 4.32 -9.86 -12.01
CA LYS A 71 4.78 -8.48 -12.24
C LYS A 71 4.19 -7.97 -13.56
N LEU A 72 3.11 -7.20 -13.47
CA LEU A 72 2.50 -6.55 -14.62
C LEU A 72 3.38 -5.36 -15.03
N TRP A 73 4.07 -5.48 -16.17
CA TRP A 73 4.81 -4.37 -16.74
C TRP A 73 3.88 -3.56 -17.64
N VAL A 74 3.35 -2.46 -17.10
CA VAL A 74 2.59 -1.48 -17.88
C VAL A 74 3.52 -0.32 -18.22
N ALA A 75 3.63 0.04 -19.51
CA ALA A 75 4.33 1.24 -19.92
C ALA A 75 3.46 2.46 -19.60
N ILE A 76 3.70 3.08 -18.44
CA ILE A 76 2.90 4.22 -17.93
C ILE A 76 3.16 5.50 -18.74
N PHE A 77 4.26 5.57 -19.48
CA PHE A 77 4.68 6.78 -20.19
C PHE A 77 4.92 6.50 -21.67
N SER A 78 4.05 7.05 -22.51
CA SER A 78 4.34 7.21 -23.94
C SER A 78 5.13 8.51 -24.13
N LYS A 79 6.26 8.43 -24.83
CA LYS A 79 7.11 9.60 -25.10
C LYS A 79 6.32 10.59 -25.95
N LYS A 80 5.98 11.75 -25.39
CA LYS A 80 5.36 12.85 -26.15
C LYS A 80 6.36 13.33 -27.20
N GLN A 81 6.00 13.22 -28.47
CA GLN A 81 6.81 13.70 -29.58
C GLN A 81 6.63 15.22 -29.65
N PHE A 82 7.71 15.97 -29.46
CA PHE A 82 7.71 17.42 -29.60
C PHE A 82 7.94 17.76 -31.09
N PRO A 83 7.23 18.76 -31.65
CA PRO A 83 7.53 19.23 -33.00
C PRO A 83 8.93 19.87 -33.04
N GLU A 84 9.61 19.76 -34.18
CA GLU A 84 10.93 20.36 -34.40
C GLU A 84 10.88 21.89 -34.23
N GLU A 85 11.90 22.45 -33.59
CA GLU A 85 12.01 23.89 -33.36
C GLU A 85 12.16 24.64 -34.69
N ILE A 86 11.29 25.63 -34.93
CA ILE A 86 11.39 26.51 -36.09
C ILE A 86 12.53 27.50 -35.87
N ILE A 87 13.69 27.25 -36.49
CA ILE A 87 14.85 28.13 -36.44
C ILE A 87 14.82 29.07 -37.65
N SER A 88 13.99 30.12 -37.60
CA SER A 88 14.16 31.23 -38.56
C SER A 88 14.01 32.58 -37.86
N TYR A 89 15.11 33.07 -37.32
CA TYR A 89 15.20 34.42 -36.80
C TYR A 89 15.73 35.34 -37.90
N TYR A 90 14.84 36.13 -38.49
CA TYR A 90 15.12 37.34 -39.28
C TYR A 90 16.10 37.24 -40.47
N PHE A 91 15.58 37.22 -41.70
CA PHE A 91 16.34 37.59 -42.90
C PHE A 91 16.19 39.09 -43.16
N PHE A 92 17.11 39.93 -42.67
CA PHE A 92 17.12 41.35 -43.03
C PHE A 92 17.79 41.56 -44.40
N LEU A 93 17.00 41.98 -45.39
CA LEU A 93 17.38 42.07 -46.81
C LEU A 93 17.57 43.51 -47.31
N SER A 94 18.28 44.39 -46.57
CA SER A 94 18.73 45.66 -47.17
C SER A 94 20.10 46.10 -46.66
N LYS A 95 21.06 46.23 -47.58
CA LYS A 95 22.42 46.74 -47.31
C LYS A 95 22.47 48.26 -47.08
N TYR A 96 21.41 49.01 -47.39
CA TYR A 96 21.37 50.47 -47.27
C TYR A 96 20.00 50.95 -46.77
N GLN A 97 19.89 51.30 -45.50
CA GLN A 97 18.80 52.11 -44.96
C GLN A 97 19.27 53.56 -44.83
N HIS A 98 18.56 54.49 -45.47
CA HIS A 98 18.88 55.91 -45.36
C HIS A 98 18.48 56.43 -43.98
N LEU A 99 19.46 56.75 -43.13
CA LEU A 99 19.25 57.25 -41.77
C LEU A 99 18.65 58.66 -41.79
N HIS A 100 17.82 59.00 -40.80
CA HIS A 100 17.06 60.25 -40.75
C HIS A 100 17.94 61.52 -40.65
N PHE A 101 19.22 61.38 -40.32
CA PHE A 101 20.16 62.49 -40.18
C PHE A 101 21.07 62.69 -41.40
N SER A 102 20.98 61.84 -42.42
CA SER A 102 21.84 61.92 -43.62
C SER A 102 21.66 63.21 -44.43
N LEU A 103 20.61 63.98 -44.17
CA LEU A 103 20.27 65.24 -44.87
C LEU A 103 20.64 66.50 -44.06
N ARG A 104 21.25 66.38 -42.89
CA ARG A 104 21.67 67.56 -42.10
C ARG A 104 23.01 68.07 -42.62
N GLY A 105 23.06 69.35 -42.98
CA GLY A 105 24.31 70.02 -43.32
C GLY A 105 25.25 70.14 -42.11
N PRO A 106 26.57 70.29 -42.34
CA PRO A 106 27.53 70.44 -41.26
C PRO A 106 27.27 71.72 -40.44
N PRO A 107 27.43 71.68 -39.10
CA PRO A 107 27.25 72.86 -38.24
C PRO A 107 28.32 73.92 -38.52
N SER A 108 27.95 75.21 -38.49
CA SER A 108 28.89 76.33 -38.67
C SER A 108 29.72 76.60 -37.41
N LEU A 109 30.96 77.06 -37.60
CA LEU A 109 31.92 77.35 -36.53
C LEU A 109 31.48 78.60 -35.75
N VAL A 110 31.28 78.44 -34.44
CA VAL A 110 31.17 79.53 -33.45
C VAL A 110 32.49 79.63 -32.70
#